data_AF-A0A2E2EJE4-F1
#
_entry.id   AF-A0A2E2EJE4-F1
#
_cell.length_a   1.000
_cell.length_b   1.000
_cell.length_c   1.000
_cell.angle_alpha   90.00
_cell.angle_beta   90.00
_cell.angle_gamma   90.00
#
_symmetry.space_group_name_H-M   'P 1'
#
loop_
_entity.id
_entity.type
_entity.pdbx_description
1 polymer ?
#
loop_
_entity_poly.entity_id
_entity_poly.type
_entity_poly.pdbx_seq_one_letter_code
_entity_poly.pdbx_strand_id
1 'polypeptide(L)'
;TFVKTIFEDDLDKGGILGLLTSMGWKGFRDRLTEAYLYYARFGRYPHFIELDEVYDVLDFENRFNFLLTENNSRVFLLGFYLKLGQIELEKASSEMNDILSIPVEVDEILIEGKSHLPKPDWLILLIWGLFESLGKNAVVEHLKKDDIAITNIISQEHYKSLTESFLTYGHAINDDELFVMKKV
;
A
#
# COMPACT_ATOMS: atom_id res chain seq x y z
N THR A 1 -10.21 21.24 10.44
CA THR A 1 -10.13 19.94 9.72
C THR A 1 -8.68 19.71 9.38
N PHE A 2 -8.15 18.49 9.56
CA PHE A 2 -6.76 18.07 9.32
C PHE A 2 -6.01 18.87 8.23
N VAL A 3 -6.56 18.93 7.02
CA VAL A 3 -6.02 19.67 5.86
C VAL A 3 -5.82 21.17 6.14
N LYS A 4 -6.76 21.82 6.83
CA LYS A 4 -6.64 23.25 7.19
C LYS A 4 -5.51 23.51 8.17
N THR A 5 -5.27 22.59 9.10
CA THR A 5 -4.19 22.69 10.08
C THR A 5 -2.81 22.57 9.42
N ILE A 6 -2.71 21.75 8.38
CA ILE A 6 -1.43 21.43 7.73
C ILE A 6 -1.07 22.45 6.64
N PHE A 7 -2.07 22.96 5.91
CA PHE A 7 -1.87 23.82 4.76
C PHE A 7 -2.41 25.24 4.98
N GLU A 8 -2.44 25.74 6.22
CA GLU A 8 -3.02 27.05 6.56
C GLU A 8 -2.43 28.17 5.69
N ASP A 9 -1.09 28.24 5.60
CA ASP A 9 -0.36 29.25 4.83
C ASP A 9 -0.61 29.19 3.31
N ASP A 10 -0.90 28.00 2.79
CA ASP A 10 -1.13 27.77 1.36
C ASP A 10 -2.61 27.97 0.99
N LEU A 11 -3.53 27.64 1.91
CA LEU A 11 -4.96 27.83 1.73
C LEU A 11 -5.34 29.30 1.67
N ASP A 12 -4.63 30.18 2.38
CA ASP A 12 -4.84 31.62 2.33
C ASP A 12 -4.47 32.25 0.98
N LYS A 13 -3.68 31.55 0.14
CA LYS A 13 -3.19 32.05 -1.16
C LYS A 13 -4.04 31.62 -2.36
N GLY A 14 -5.18 30.96 -2.14
CA GLY A 14 -6.07 30.51 -3.23
C GLY A 14 -6.85 29.23 -2.95
N GLY A 15 -6.90 28.77 -1.69
CA GLY A 15 -7.59 27.54 -1.29
C GLY A 15 -6.96 26.27 -1.87
N ILE A 16 -7.76 25.19 -1.92
CA ILE A 16 -7.32 23.87 -2.40
C ILE A 16 -6.91 23.90 -3.87
N LEU A 17 -7.56 24.73 -4.70
CA LEU A 17 -7.16 24.91 -6.09
C LEU A 17 -5.78 25.55 -6.22
N GLY A 18 -5.48 26.57 -5.41
CA GLY A 18 -4.16 27.19 -5.34
C GLY A 18 -3.07 26.18 -4.95
N LEU A 19 -3.35 25.36 -3.93
CA LEU A 19 -2.51 24.23 -3.52
C LEU A 19 -2.25 23.25 -4.68
N LEU A 20 -3.29 22.68 -5.27
CA LEU A 20 -3.14 21.69 -6.35
C LEU A 20 -2.42 22.27 -7.57
N THR A 21 -2.59 23.56 -7.85
CA THR A 21 -1.90 24.22 -8.98
C THR A 21 -0.42 24.47 -8.69
N SER A 22 -0.04 24.74 -7.43
CA SER A 22 1.35 25.03 -7.06
C SER A 22 2.22 23.78 -6.90
N MET A 23 1.70 22.71 -6.29
CA MET A 23 2.47 21.49 -5.97
C MET A 23 2.05 20.25 -6.76
N GLY A 24 0.95 20.31 -7.50
CA GLY A 24 0.37 19.16 -8.19
C GLY A 24 -0.28 18.14 -7.24
N TRP A 25 -1.00 17.16 -7.82
CA TRP A 25 -1.66 16.12 -7.05
C TRP A 25 -0.68 15.29 -6.20
N LYS A 26 0.44 14.85 -6.80
CA LYS A 26 1.47 14.08 -6.08
C LYS A 26 2.06 14.87 -4.90
N GLY A 27 2.46 16.11 -5.14
CA GLY A 27 3.03 16.95 -4.08
C GLY A 27 2.06 17.25 -2.93
N PHE A 28 0.76 17.34 -3.22
CA PHE A 28 -0.28 17.46 -2.20
C PHE A 28 -0.47 16.15 -1.43
N ARG A 29 -0.63 15.02 -2.15
CA ARG A 29 -0.77 13.67 -1.60
C ARG A 29 0.38 13.35 -0.63
N ASP A 30 1.62 13.57 -1.07
CA ASP A 30 2.80 13.17 -0.30
C ASP A 30 2.91 13.97 1.01
N ARG A 31 2.63 15.29 0.97
CA ARG A 31 2.60 16.15 2.17
C ARG A 31 1.46 15.82 3.12
N LEU A 32 0.29 15.47 2.58
CA LEU A 32 -0.85 15.06 3.39
C LEU A 32 -0.56 13.74 4.11
N THR A 33 0.02 12.77 3.39
CA THR A 33 0.44 11.49 3.94
C THR A 33 1.54 11.65 4.99
N GLU A 34 2.54 12.50 4.72
CA GLU A 34 3.59 12.85 5.70
C GLU A 34 2.99 13.31 7.02
N ALA A 35 2.12 14.33 6.97
CA ALA A 35 1.50 14.85 8.18
C ALA A 35 0.64 13.80 8.90
N TYR A 36 0.05 12.86 8.18
CA TYR A 36 -0.72 11.76 8.75
C TYR A 36 0.16 10.73 9.45
N LEU A 37 1.25 10.32 8.80
CA LEU A 37 2.24 9.41 9.38
C LEU A 37 2.91 10.03 10.60
N TYR A 38 3.29 11.31 10.52
CA TYR A 38 3.85 12.07 11.62
C TYR A 38 2.88 12.12 12.80
N TYR A 39 1.60 12.45 12.54
CA TYR A 39 0.57 12.44 13.58
C TYR A 39 0.38 11.04 14.18
N ALA A 40 0.34 10.00 13.35
CA ALA A 40 0.24 8.63 13.81
C ALA A 40 1.41 8.30 14.74
N ARG A 41 2.66 8.62 14.37
CA ARG A 41 3.86 8.31 15.16
C ARG A 41 3.96 9.12 16.45
N PHE A 42 3.74 10.44 16.39
CA PHE A 42 4.06 11.35 17.49
C PHE A 42 2.84 11.92 18.24
N GLY A 43 1.62 11.65 17.78
CA GLY A 43 0.37 12.14 18.39
C GLY A 43 0.13 13.64 18.23
N ARG A 44 0.88 14.32 17.35
CA ARG A 44 0.77 15.77 17.08
C ARG A 44 1.10 16.05 15.63
N TYR A 45 0.62 17.17 15.09
CA TYR A 45 0.97 17.61 13.73
C TYR A 45 2.41 18.13 13.66
N PRO A 46 3.10 17.95 12.53
CA PRO A 46 4.40 18.55 12.33
C PRO A 46 4.27 20.08 12.27
N HIS A 47 5.29 20.80 12.76
CA HIS A 47 5.32 22.26 12.66
C HIS A 47 5.66 22.73 11.23
N PHE A 48 6.48 21.96 10.53
CA PHE A 48 6.83 22.11 9.13
C PHE A 48 6.75 20.74 8.46
N ILE A 49 6.27 20.67 7.21
CA ILE A 49 6.17 19.40 6.48
C ILE A 49 7.52 19.10 5.81
N GLU A 50 8.30 18.23 6.44
CA GLU A 50 9.48 17.59 5.87
C GLU A 50 9.09 16.16 5.47
N LEU A 51 9.41 15.72 4.25
CA LEU A 51 8.92 14.46 3.68
C LEU A 51 9.72 13.24 4.17
N ASP A 52 9.84 13.09 5.48
CA ASP A 52 10.67 12.06 6.11
C ASP A 52 9.89 10.75 6.28
N GLU A 53 8.73 10.76 6.93
CA GLU A 53 7.96 9.55 7.18
C GLU A 53 7.35 8.94 5.91
N VAL A 54 6.95 9.80 4.96
CA VAL A 54 6.39 9.39 3.67
C VAL A 54 7.43 8.84 2.72
N TYR A 55 8.73 9.08 2.96
CA TYR A 55 9.80 8.63 2.07
C TYR A 55 9.75 7.11 1.83
N ASP A 56 9.51 6.32 2.87
CA ASP A 56 9.38 4.85 2.77
C ASP A 56 8.20 4.45 1.88
N VAL A 57 7.10 5.21 1.93
CA VAL A 57 5.93 4.98 1.07
C VAL A 57 6.25 5.29 -0.39
N LEU A 58 7.03 6.36 -0.63
CA LEU A 58 7.46 6.74 -1.97
C LEU A 58 8.47 5.76 -2.55
N ASP A 59 9.41 5.28 -1.75
CA ASP A 59 10.36 4.24 -2.15
C ASP A 59 9.64 2.94 -2.49
N PHE A 60 8.65 2.56 -1.68
CA PHE A 60 7.77 1.43 -1.97
C PHE A 60 6.96 1.61 -3.27
N GLU A 61 6.39 2.79 -3.52
CA GLU A 61 5.71 3.11 -4.78
C GLU A 61 6.66 2.95 -5.99
N ASN A 62 7.89 3.46 -5.85
CA ASN A 62 8.90 3.38 -6.90
C ASN A 62 9.36 1.94 -7.18
N ARG A 63 9.50 1.11 -6.14
CA ARG A 63 9.88 -0.30 -6.24
C ARG A 63 8.96 -1.08 -7.19
N PHE A 64 7.64 -0.84 -7.13
CA PHE A 64 6.65 -1.50 -8.01
C PHE A 64 6.20 -0.65 -9.19
N ASN A 65 6.94 0.40 -9.56
CA ASN A 65 6.59 1.28 -10.68
C ASN A 65 6.45 0.52 -12.02
N PHE A 66 7.11 -0.64 -12.16
CA PHE A 66 6.99 -1.51 -13.34
C PHE A 66 5.60 -2.16 -13.51
N LEU A 67 4.73 -2.13 -12.50
CA LEU A 67 3.34 -2.62 -12.55
C LEU A 67 2.32 -1.50 -12.77
N LEU A 68 2.73 -0.23 -12.62
CA LEU A 68 1.83 0.91 -12.57
C LEU A 68 1.41 1.35 -13.97
N THR A 69 0.11 1.54 -14.16
CA THR A 69 -0.41 2.39 -15.25
C THR A 69 -0.23 3.87 -14.89
N GLU A 70 -0.23 4.77 -15.88
CA GLU A 70 -0.16 6.21 -15.61
C GLU A 70 -1.21 6.66 -14.58
N ASN A 71 -0.82 7.57 -13.68
CA ASN A 71 -1.65 8.15 -12.61
C ASN A 71 -2.28 7.15 -11.63
N ASN A 72 -1.70 5.96 -11.47
CA ASN A 72 -2.15 4.97 -10.51
C ASN A 72 -1.49 5.18 -9.13
N SER A 73 -2.29 5.43 -8.08
CA SER A 73 -1.80 5.57 -6.69
C SER A 73 -2.04 4.33 -5.82
N ARG A 74 -2.37 3.18 -6.42
CA ARG A 74 -2.73 1.96 -5.67
C ARG A 74 -1.56 1.39 -4.88
N VAL A 75 -0.37 1.34 -5.47
CA VAL A 75 0.85 0.91 -4.74
C VAL A 75 1.21 1.90 -3.64
N PHE A 76 1.04 3.20 -3.87
CA PHE A 76 1.22 4.22 -2.83
C PHE A 76 0.29 3.96 -1.63
N LEU A 77 -0.99 3.64 -1.87
CA LEU A 77 -1.94 3.31 -0.80
C LEU A 77 -1.53 2.05 -0.04
N LEU A 78 -1.01 1.03 -0.73
CA LEU A 78 -0.46 -0.16 -0.09
C LEU A 78 0.75 0.18 0.78
N GLY A 79 1.72 0.94 0.26
CA GLY A 79 2.89 1.38 1.03
C GLY A 79 2.48 2.20 2.26
N PHE A 80 1.50 3.09 2.11
CA PHE A 80 0.97 3.88 3.21
C PHE A 80 0.29 3.01 4.29
N TYR A 81 -0.50 2.02 3.88
CA TYR A 81 -1.13 1.06 4.78
C TYR A 81 -0.08 0.26 5.57
N LEU A 82 0.96 -0.25 4.90
CA LEU A 82 2.02 -1.01 5.55
C LEU A 82 2.81 -0.15 6.54
N LYS A 83 3.14 1.09 6.17
CA LYS A 83 3.84 2.04 7.04
C LYS A 83 3.02 2.39 8.28
N LEU A 84 1.71 2.56 8.16
CA LEU A 84 0.83 2.75 9.31
C LEU A 84 0.80 1.51 10.22
N GLY A 85 0.71 0.31 9.64
CA GLY A 85 0.80 -0.94 10.39
C GLY A 85 2.10 -1.06 11.17
N GLN A 86 3.22 -0.71 10.55
CA GLN A 86 4.53 -0.67 11.20
C GLN A 86 4.56 0.30 12.38
N ILE A 87 4.05 1.53 12.22
CA ILE A 87 3.97 2.51 13.31
C ILE A 87 3.17 1.95 14.50
N GLU A 88 2.06 1.27 14.25
CA GLU A 88 1.25 0.68 15.33
C GLU A 88 1.96 -0.50 16.01
N LEU A 89 2.69 -1.33 15.26
CA LEU A 89 3.51 -2.41 15.82
C LEU A 89 4.64 -1.88 16.71
N GLU A 90 5.35 -0.84 16.26
CA GLU A 90 6.43 -0.19 17.00
C GLU A 90 5.93 0.42 18.33
N LYS A 91 4.70 0.92 18.36
CA LYS A 91 4.06 1.40 19.60
C LYS A 91 3.68 0.26 20.54
N ALA A 92 3.22 -0.86 19.99
CA ALA A 92 2.75 -2.00 20.76
C ALA A 92 3.91 -2.84 21.35
N SER A 93 5.04 -2.89 20.66
CA SER A 93 6.23 -3.63 21.08
C SER A 93 7.50 -2.85 20.75
N SER A 94 8.22 -2.43 21.79
CA SER A 94 9.51 -1.72 21.66
C SER A 94 10.65 -2.61 21.15
N GLU A 95 10.43 -3.92 20.99
CA GLU A 95 11.45 -4.88 20.56
C GLU A 95 11.22 -5.46 19.15
N MET A 96 10.08 -5.17 18.50
CA MET A 96 9.85 -5.60 17.12
C MET A 96 10.51 -4.61 16.15
N ASN A 97 11.72 -4.96 15.71
CA ASN A 97 12.43 -4.30 14.61
C ASN A 97 12.12 -4.92 13.24
N ASP A 98 11.26 -5.93 13.17
CA ASP A 98 10.88 -6.52 11.89
C ASP A 98 10.02 -5.51 11.14
N ILE A 99 10.64 -4.85 10.17
CA ILE A 99 9.97 -3.96 9.23
C ILE A 99 8.92 -4.79 8.51
N LEU A 100 7.66 -4.36 8.58
CA LEU A 100 6.58 -4.93 7.77
C LEU A 100 6.88 -4.61 6.30
N SER A 101 7.69 -5.48 5.68
CA SER A 101 8.27 -5.29 4.37
C SER A 101 7.95 -6.49 3.50
N ILE A 102 7.59 -6.20 2.26
CA ILE A 102 7.35 -7.23 1.26
C ILE A 102 8.74 -7.76 0.82
N PRO A 103 8.99 -9.09 0.87
CA PRO A 103 10.26 -9.68 0.44
C PRO A 103 10.60 -9.37 -1.02
N VAL A 104 11.88 -9.26 -1.36
CA VAL A 104 12.35 -8.93 -2.75
C VAL A 104 11.94 -10.03 -3.74
N GLU A 105 11.79 -11.25 -3.26
CA GLU A 105 11.32 -12.41 -4.02
C GLU A 105 9.93 -12.19 -4.64
N VAL A 106 9.09 -11.37 -4.01
CA VAL A 106 7.78 -11.00 -4.56
C VAL A 106 7.95 -10.19 -5.84
N ASP A 107 8.93 -9.31 -5.91
CA ASP A 107 9.25 -8.51 -7.10
C ASP A 107 9.67 -9.41 -8.24
N GLU A 108 10.55 -10.37 -7.94
CA GLU A 108 11.07 -11.32 -8.92
C GLU A 108 9.95 -12.15 -9.54
N ILE A 109 8.95 -12.57 -8.73
CA ILE A 109 7.77 -13.28 -9.22
C ILE A 109 6.91 -12.36 -10.11
N LEU A 110 6.68 -11.12 -9.69
CA LEU A 110 5.82 -10.16 -10.39
C LEU A 110 6.40 -9.71 -11.73
N ILE A 111 7.73 -9.58 -11.84
CA ILE A 111 8.42 -9.19 -13.08
C ILE A 111 8.20 -10.22 -14.20
N GLU A 112 8.07 -11.51 -13.88
CA GLU A 112 7.79 -12.55 -14.88
C GLU A 112 6.40 -12.37 -15.53
N GLY A 113 5.43 -11.82 -14.80
CA GLY A 113 4.02 -11.71 -15.22
C GLY A 113 3.71 -10.59 -16.23
N LYS A 114 4.67 -9.71 -16.54
CA LYS A 114 4.63 -8.64 -17.58
C LYS A 114 3.26 -7.98 -17.83
N SER A 115 2.51 -7.64 -16.79
CA SER A 115 1.18 -7.01 -16.94
C SER A 115 1.10 -5.73 -16.13
N HIS A 116 0.65 -4.66 -16.79
CA HIS A 116 0.26 -3.42 -16.11
C HIS A 116 -1.21 -3.58 -15.75
N LEU A 117 -1.53 -3.48 -14.47
CA LEU A 117 -2.88 -3.72 -13.97
C LEU A 117 -3.47 -2.43 -13.38
N PRO A 118 -4.81 -2.22 -13.48
CA PRO A 118 -5.46 -1.11 -12.80
C PRO A 118 -5.36 -1.17 -11.28
N LYS A 119 -5.30 -2.39 -10.70
CA LYS A 119 -5.18 -2.62 -9.25
C LYS A 119 -3.98 -3.52 -8.93
N PRO A 120 -2.75 -3.00 -9.09
CA PRO A 120 -1.51 -3.78 -8.93
C PRO A 120 -1.24 -4.17 -7.46
N ASP A 121 -1.76 -3.40 -6.51
CA ASP A 121 -1.70 -3.67 -5.08
C ASP A 121 -2.36 -4.99 -4.67
N TRP A 122 -3.49 -5.34 -5.28
CA TRP A 122 -4.12 -6.64 -5.04
C TRP A 122 -3.27 -7.81 -5.53
N LEU A 123 -2.61 -7.64 -6.68
CA LEU A 123 -1.69 -8.64 -7.19
C LEU A 123 -0.46 -8.77 -6.28
N ILE A 124 0.10 -7.66 -5.81
CA ILE A 124 1.21 -7.66 -4.85
C ILE A 124 0.83 -8.41 -3.58
N LEU A 125 -0.32 -8.11 -2.98
CA LEU A 125 -0.81 -8.80 -1.79
C LEU A 125 -1.06 -10.29 -2.02
N LEU A 126 -1.60 -10.65 -3.19
CA LEU A 126 -1.81 -12.05 -3.55
C LEU A 126 -0.47 -12.80 -3.62
N ILE A 127 0.49 -12.28 -4.37
CA ILE A 127 1.78 -12.94 -4.55
C ILE A 127 2.55 -13.00 -3.24
N TRP A 128 2.51 -11.95 -2.44
CA TRP A 128 3.12 -11.96 -1.11
C TRP A 128 2.51 -13.03 -0.21
N GLY A 129 1.17 -13.11 -0.11
CA GLY A 129 0.53 -14.14 0.71
C GLY A 129 0.76 -15.58 0.21
N LEU A 130 0.83 -15.78 -1.10
CA LEU A 130 1.22 -17.07 -1.68
C LEU A 130 2.68 -17.42 -1.38
N PHE A 131 3.57 -16.42 -1.42
CA PHE A 131 4.98 -16.58 -1.07
C PHE A 131 5.14 -16.99 0.40
N GLU A 132 4.44 -16.33 1.34
CA GLU A 132 4.46 -16.70 2.76
C GLU A 132 3.96 -18.14 2.99
N SER A 133 2.99 -18.59 2.19
CA SER A 133 2.42 -19.95 2.34
C SER A 133 3.25 -21.05 1.68
N LEU A 134 3.88 -20.80 0.53
CA LEU A 134 4.43 -21.85 -0.34
C LEU A 134 5.93 -21.68 -0.64
N GLY A 135 6.46 -20.48 -0.45
CA GLY A 135 7.79 -20.07 -0.90
C GLY A 135 7.87 -19.81 -2.41
N LYS A 136 8.92 -19.09 -2.82
CA LYS A 136 9.12 -18.59 -4.18
C LYS A 136 8.95 -19.67 -5.28
N ASN A 137 9.67 -20.78 -5.18
CA ASN A 137 9.72 -21.79 -6.25
C ASN A 137 8.36 -22.40 -6.55
N ALA A 138 7.57 -22.71 -5.51
CA ALA A 138 6.24 -23.27 -5.65
C ALA A 138 5.28 -22.26 -6.29
N VAL A 139 5.36 -20.97 -5.90
CA VAL A 139 4.55 -19.91 -6.52
C VAL A 139 4.85 -19.79 -8.01
N VAL A 140 6.13 -19.72 -8.40
CA VAL A 140 6.53 -19.63 -9.83
C VAL A 140 6.08 -20.86 -10.62
N GLU A 141 6.22 -22.06 -10.08
CA GLU A 141 5.77 -23.29 -10.75
C GLU A 141 4.25 -23.30 -10.95
N HIS A 142 3.52 -22.82 -9.95
CA HIS A 142 2.08 -22.69 -10.04
C HIS A 142 1.70 -21.63 -11.08
N LEU A 143 2.22 -20.41 -11.04
CA LEU A 143 1.84 -19.36 -12.00
C LEU A 143 2.08 -19.72 -13.49
N LYS A 144 2.89 -20.73 -13.78
CA LYS A 144 3.08 -21.27 -15.15
C LYS A 144 1.97 -22.20 -15.63
N LYS A 145 1.04 -22.61 -14.76
CA LYS A 145 -0.07 -23.51 -15.11
C LYS A 145 -1.30 -22.64 -15.41
N ASP A 146 -1.97 -22.93 -16.53
CA ASP A 146 -3.06 -22.08 -17.08
C ASP A 146 -4.35 -22.05 -16.24
N ASP A 147 -4.52 -22.96 -15.28
CA ASP A 147 -5.75 -23.05 -14.48
C ASP A 147 -5.44 -23.48 -13.04
N ILE A 148 -5.31 -22.48 -12.16
CA ILE A 148 -5.13 -22.72 -10.72
C ILE A 148 -6.18 -21.95 -9.93
N ALA A 149 -7.08 -22.72 -9.34
CA ALA A 149 -7.80 -22.25 -8.17
C ALA A 149 -6.81 -22.17 -7.00
N ILE A 150 -6.55 -20.96 -6.52
CA ILE A 150 -5.68 -20.69 -5.35
C ILE A 150 -6.08 -21.56 -4.15
N THR A 151 -7.37 -21.84 -3.99
CA THR A 151 -7.92 -22.72 -2.93
C THR A 151 -7.40 -24.16 -2.97
N ASN A 152 -6.87 -24.60 -4.11
CA ASN A 152 -6.32 -25.96 -4.27
C ASN A 152 -4.83 -26.04 -3.93
N ILE A 153 -4.14 -24.91 -3.81
CA ILE A 153 -2.68 -24.87 -3.63
C ILE A 153 -2.25 -24.46 -2.22
N ILE A 154 -3.10 -23.75 -1.46
CA ILE A 154 -2.79 -23.33 -0.08
C ILE A 154 -3.65 -24.04 0.95
N SER A 155 -3.14 -24.16 2.18
CA SER A 155 -3.89 -24.72 3.31
C SER A 155 -5.10 -23.84 3.64
N GLN A 156 -6.09 -24.40 4.33
CA GLN A 156 -7.26 -23.65 4.79
C GLN A 156 -6.88 -22.52 5.76
N GLU A 157 -5.84 -22.72 6.57
CA GLU A 157 -5.31 -21.70 7.48
C GLU A 157 -4.69 -20.52 6.72
N HIS A 158 -3.85 -20.79 5.72
CA HIS A 158 -3.25 -19.75 4.89
C HIS A 158 -4.30 -19.06 4.02
N TYR A 159 -5.29 -19.78 3.49
CA TYR A 159 -6.41 -19.18 2.76
C TYR A 159 -7.20 -18.20 3.63
N LYS A 160 -7.46 -18.57 4.89
CA LYS A 160 -8.12 -17.69 5.85
C LYS A 160 -7.28 -16.44 6.12
N SER A 161 -5.99 -16.59 6.42
CA SER A 161 -5.07 -15.47 6.67
C SER A 161 -4.97 -14.51 5.46
N LEU A 162 -4.88 -15.07 4.24
CA LEU A 162 -4.88 -14.30 3.01
C LEU A 162 -6.18 -13.50 2.83
N THR A 163 -7.32 -14.15 3.09
CA THR A 163 -8.65 -13.52 3.02
C THR A 163 -8.79 -12.40 4.05
N GLU A 164 -8.33 -12.60 5.28
CA GLU A 164 -8.31 -11.59 6.33
C GLU A 164 -7.43 -10.39 5.94
N SER A 165 -6.24 -10.64 5.38
CA SER A 165 -5.36 -9.59 4.85
C SER A 165 -6.06 -8.77 3.76
N PHE A 166 -6.77 -9.44 2.84
CA PHE A 166 -7.46 -8.77 1.74
C PHE A 166 -8.61 -7.91 2.25
N LEU A 167 -9.44 -8.45 3.15
CA LEU A 167 -10.57 -7.73 3.75
C LEU A 167 -10.08 -6.51 4.54
N THR A 168 -9.02 -6.68 5.33
CA THR A 168 -8.46 -5.61 6.17
C THR A 168 -7.90 -4.48 5.31
N TYR A 169 -7.08 -4.82 4.32
CA TYR A 169 -6.51 -3.83 3.41
C TYR A 169 -7.59 -3.14 2.57
N GLY A 170 -8.51 -3.91 1.98
CA GLY A 170 -9.60 -3.37 1.17
C GLY A 170 -10.48 -2.40 1.94
N HIS A 171 -10.81 -2.72 3.20
CA HIS A 171 -11.49 -1.81 4.09
C HIS A 171 -10.67 -0.55 4.37
N ALA A 172 -9.37 -0.68 4.65
CA ALA A 172 -8.49 0.44 4.96
C ALA A 172 -8.36 1.46 3.82
N ILE A 173 -8.40 0.99 2.56
CA ILE A 173 -8.36 1.87 1.38
C ILE A 173 -9.73 2.21 0.80
N ASN A 174 -10.82 1.75 1.46
CA ASN A 174 -12.20 1.91 1.01
C ASN A 174 -12.43 1.39 -0.43
N ASP A 175 -11.87 0.22 -0.75
CA ASP A 175 -12.09 -0.50 -2.02
C ASP A 175 -13.03 -1.69 -1.79
N ASP A 176 -14.32 -1.41 -1.92
CA ASP A 176 -15.38 -2.38 -1.67
C ASP A 176 -15.65 -3.28 -2.89
N GLU A 177 -15.15 -2.90 -4.08
CA GLU A 177 -15.48 -3.56 -5.34
C GLU A 177 -15.04 -5.02 -5.40
N LEU A 178 -13.98 -5.38 -4.66
CA LEU A 178 -13.49 -6.76 -4.59
C LEU A 178 -14.45 -7.68 -3.82
N PHE A 179 -15.30 -7.12 -2.96
CA PHE A 179 -16.18 -7.87 -2.06
C PHE A 179 -17.65 -7.79 -2.47
N VAL A 180 -18.02 -6.73 -3.18
CA VAL A 180 -19.37 -6.59 -3.74
C VAL A 180 -19.45 -7.41 -5.02
N MET A 181 -19.85 -8.68 -4.89
CA MET A 181 -20.35 -9.43 -6.04
C MET A 181 -21.58 -8.69 -6.58
N LYS A 182 -21.43 -7.96 -7.70
CA LYS A 182 -22.59 -7.68 -8.54
C LYS A 182 -23.19 -9.02 -8.91
N LYS A 183 -24.36 -9.34 -8.37
CA LYS A 183 -25.23 -10.35 -8.98
C LYS A 183 -25.44 -9.90 -10.42
N VAL A 184 -24.80 -10.61 -11.35
CA VAL A 184 -25.18 -10.62 -12.76
C VAL A 184 -26.38 -11.55 -12.90
#